data_AF-A0A5E7AET7-F1
#
_entry.id   AF-A0A5E7AET7-F1
#
_cell.length_a   1.000
_cell.length_b   1.000
_cell.length_c   1.000
_cell.angle_alpha   90.00
_cell.angle_beta   90.00
_cell.angle_gamma   90.00
#
_symmetry.space_group_name_H-M   'P 1'
#
loop_
_entity.id
_entity.type
_entity.pdbx_description
1 polymer ?
#
loop_
_entity_poly.entity_id
_entity_poly.type
_entity_poly.pdbx_seq_one_letter_code
_entity_poly.pdbx_strand_id
1 'polypeptide(L)'
;MFEVKRTDDLPVVGEQNLYLTGHDEVHSLSKNLDVPNVRFWMSFGEHYINVFTVLRNLGLLSEQPVTTAEGLEVVPLKVVKAVLPDPSSLAPGYTGKTCIGDLVKGTKDGQPREVFIYNVADHEDAYAETDSQGISYTAGVPPVAAALLVARGEWDVQRMANVEELPAEPFLKALDVMGLPTRIKDEHGDRPLEL
;
A
#
# COMPACT_ATOMS: atom_id res chain seq x y z
N MET A 1 10.75 -6.75 12.44
CA MET A 1 9.69 -6.59 11.40
C MET A 1 8.31 -6.41 12.02
N PHE A 2 7.91 -7.16 13.07
CA PHE A 2 6.56 -7.05 13.68
C PHE A 2 6.60 -6.62 15.15
N GLU A 3 7.43 -5.62 15.49
CA GLU A 3 7.71 -5.26 16.90
C GLU A 3 6.69 -4.29 17.52
N VAL A 4 6.25 -3.31 16.75
CA VAL A 4 5.25 -2.32 17.21
C VAL A 4 3.93 -2.63 16.52
N LYS A 5 2.95 -3.03 17.32
CA LYS A 5 1.59 -3.42 16.88
C LYS A 5 0.57 -2.42 17.37
N ARG A 6 -0.46 -2.17 16.56
CA ARG A 6 -1.74 -1.58 16.99
C ARG A 6 -2.91 -2.26 16.29
N THR A 7 -4.13 -2.00 16.75
CA THR A 7 -5.35 -2.50 16.14
C THR A 7 -6.26 -1.33 15.82
N ASP A 8 -6.65 -1.22 14.56
CA ASP A 8 -7.48 -0.12 14.05
C ASP A 8 -8.73 -0.72 13.39
N ASP A 9 -9.90 -0.11 13.61
CA ASP A 9 -11.12 -0.39 12.85
C ASP A 9 -11.10 0.44 11.55
N LEU A 10 -10.73 -0.21 10.45
CA LEU A 10 -10.56 0.42 9.15
C LEU A 10 -11.87 0.36 8.35
N PRO A 11 -12.23 1.43 7.61
CA PRO A 11 -13.41 1.43 6.77
C PRO A 11 -13.48 0.20 5.86
N VAL A 12 -14.66 -0.41 5.80
CA VAL A 12 -15.00 -1.56 4.93
C VAL A 12 -14.32 -2.89 5.30
N VAL A 13 -13.08 -2.87 5.79
CA VAL A 13 -12.30 -4.08 6.11
C VAL A 13 -12.32 -4.46 7.61
N GLY A 14 -12.90 -3.61 8.46
CA GLY A 14 -13.11 -3.86 9.89
C GLY A 14 -11.83 -3.80 10.73
N GLU A 15 -11.83 -4.47 11.88
CA GLU A 15 -10.69 -4.51 12.79
C GLU A 15 -9.48 -5.23 12.18
N GLN A 16 -8.36 -4.51 12.08
CA GLN A 16 -7.11 -5.02 11.52
C GLN A 16 -5.94 -4.83 12.48
N ASN A 17 -5.09 -5.85 12.58
CA ASN A 17 -3.81 -5.76 13.29
C ASN A 17 -2.76 -5.14 12.36
N LEU A 18 -2.29 -3.95 12.73
CA LEU A 18 -1.32 -3.17 11.97
C LEU A 18 0.05 -3.19 12.65
N TYR A 19 1.11 -3.20 11.83
CA TYR A 19 2.49 -3.23 12.28
C TYR A 19 3.28 -2.09 11.66
N LEU A 20 4.04 -1.37 12.50
CA LEU A 20 4.88 -0.26 12.06
C LEU A 20 5.99 -0.80 11.15
N THR A 21 6.04 -0.31 9.92
CA THR A 21 6.94 -0.83 8.88
C THR A 21 7.65 0.34 8.18
N GLY A 22 8.84 0.10 7.64
CA GLY A 22 9.52 1.07 6.77
C GLY A 22 8.86 1.10 5.40
N HIS A 23 8.74 2.29 4.81
CA HIS A 23 8.16 2.48 3.48
C HIS A 23 8.74 3.76 2.84
N ASP A 24 8.82 3.81 1.52
CA ASP A 24 9.67 4.76 0.79
C ASP A 24 9.20 6.22 0.91
N GLU A 25 7.90 6.46 0.91
CA GLU A 25 7.28 7.80 1.04
C GLU A 25 7.54 8.45 2.39
N VAL A 26 7.82 7.67 3.44
CA VAL A 26 8.23 8.24 4.74
C VAL A 26 9.44 9.16 4.58
N HIS A 27 10.35 8.84 3.65
CA HIS A 27 11.53 9.65 3.37
C HIS A 27 11.20 10.96 2.63
N SER A 28 10.32 10.91 1.62
CA SER A 28 9.97 12.11 0.86
C SER A 28 9.04 13.02 1.67
N LEU A 29 8.03 12.46 2.34
CA LEU A 29 7.10 13.21 3.19
C LEU A 29 7.81 13.88 4.35
N SER A 30 8.74 13.21 5.04
CA SER A 30 9.51 13.84 6.13
C SER A 30 10.43 14.98 5.66
N LYS A 31 10.83 14.96 4.39
CA LYS A 31 11.64 16.02 3.78
C LYS A 31 10.77 17.19 3.31
N ASN A 32 9.60 16.89 2.73
CA ASN A 32 8.77 17.87 2.02
C ASN A 32 7.65 18.46 2.89
N LEU A 33 7.24 17.77 3.96
CA LEU A 33 6.22 18.24 4.90
C LEU A 33 6.87 18.68 6.22
N ASP A 34 6.49 19.86 6.70
CA ASP A 34 6.87 20.36 8.02
C ASP A 34 5.99 19.72 9.11
N VAL A 35 6.16 18.41 9.30
CA VAL A 35 5.40 17.61 10.26
C VAL A 35 6.34 16.90 11.23
N PRO A 36 5.97 16.80 12.52
CA PRO A 36 6.85 16.23 13.53
C PRO A 36 6.98 14.71 13.41
N ASN A 37 6.04 14.02 12.76
CA ASN A 37 6.01 12.57 12.67
C ASN A 37 5.38 12.10 11.36
N VAL A 38 6.03 11.16 10.68
CA VAL A 38 5.48 10.38 9.56
C VAL A 38 5.69 8.90 9.89
N ARG A 39 4.64 8.07 9.76
CA ARG A 39 4.67 6.65 10.13
C ARG A 39 3.85 5.85 9.13
N PHE A 40 4.38 4.71 8.69
CA PHE A 40 3.68 3.78 7.82
C PHE A 40 3.27 2.51 8.59
N TRP A 41 2.03 2.08 8.41
CA TRP A 41 1.44 0.94 9.09
C TRP A 41 0.82 -0.01 8.07
N MET A 42 1.10 -1.30 8.21
CA MET A 42 0.59 -2.33 7.30
C MET A 42 -0.07 -3.46 8.07
N SER A 43 -1.19 -3.98 7.55
CA SER A 43 -1.87 -5.12 8.14
C SER A 43 -1.19 -6.44 7.80
N PHE A 44 -1.10 -7.32 8.80
CA PHE A 44 -0.62 -8.70 8.61
C PHE A 44 -1.47 -9.66 9.44
N GLY A 45 -2.01 -10.69 8.78
CA GLY A 45 -2.74 -11.76 9.46
C GLY A 45 -1.82 -12.62 10.33
N GLU A 46 -2.33 -13.13 11.45
CA GLU A 46 -1.53 -13.95 12.38
C GLU A 46 -0.96 -15.20 11.71
N HIS A 47 -1.75 -15.83 10.84
CA HIS A 47 -1.29 -17.00 10.07
C HIS A 47 -0.10 -16.65 9.16
N TYR A 48 -0.15 -15.51 8.48
CA TYR A 48 0.94 -15.03 7.62
C TYR A 48 2.22 -14.81 8.44
N ILE A 49 2.11 -14.12 9.58
CA ILE A 49 3.25 -13.86 10.48
C ILE A 49 3.86 -15.18 10.98
N ASN A 50 3.01 -16.16 11.33
CA ASN A 50 3.46 -17.47 11.77
C ASN A 50 4.25 -18.21 10.68
N VAL A 51 3.69 -18.30 9.46
CA VAL A 51 4.38 -18.94 8.31
C VAL A 51 5.72 -18.27 8.04
N PHE A 52 5.74 -16.94 7.96
CA PHE A 52 6.97 -16.18 7.73
C PHE A 52 8.02 -16.41 8.83
N THR A 53 7.57 -16.46 10.09
CA THR A 53 8.43 -16.72 11.25
C THR A 53 9.06 -18.11 11.19
N VAL A 54 8.29 -19.13 10.81
CA VAL A 54 8.80 -20.50 10.64
C VAL A 54 9.85 -20.55 9.52
N LEU A 55 9.55 -20.00 8.34
CA LEU A 55 10.50 -19.95 7.22
C LEU A 55 11.80 -19.24 7.61
N ARG A 56 11.70 -18.10 8.30
CA ARG A 56 12.85 -17.36 8.80
C ARG A 56 13.68 -18.17 9.79
N ASN A 57 13.04 -18.79 10.79
CA ASN A 57 13.74 -19.52 11.85
C ASN A 57 14.45 -20.78 11.32
N LEU A 58 13.94 -21.37 10.25
CA LEU A 58 14.60 -22.46 9.52
C LEU A 58 15.74 -21.98 8.59
N GLY A 59 15.95 -20.67 8.45
CA GLY A 59 16.93 -20.09 7.53
C GLY A 59 16.49 -20.12 6.06
N LEU A 60 15.23 -20.46 5.76
CA LEU A 60 14.72 -20.60 4.39
C LEU A 60 14.55 -19.28 3.65
N LEU A 61 14.58 -18.15 4.37
CA LEU A 61 14.54 -16.81 3.80
C LEU A 61 15.93 -16.21 3.58
N SER A 62 17.00 -16.96 3.86
CA SER A 62 18.39 -16.51 3.68
C SER A 62 18.77 -16.44 2.20
N GLU A 63 19.47 -15.37 1.83
CA GLU A 63 20.17 -15.20 0.55
C GLU A 63 21.57 -15.84 0.53
N GLN A 64 22.09 -16.23 1.70
CA GLN A 64 23.39 -16.88 1.81
C GLN A 64 23.31 -18.37 1.39
N PRO A 65 24.27 -18.86 0.59
CA PRO A 65 24.29 -20.26 0.17
C PRO A 65 24.45 -21.24 1.34
N VAL A 66 23.87 -22.43 1.20
CA VAL A 66 24.07 -23.59 2.08
C VAL A 66 24.38 -24.84 1.26
N THR A 67 25.14 -25.77 1.84
CA THR A 67 25.41 -27.08 1.22
C THR A 67 24.40 -28.11 1.74
N THR A 68 23.67 -28.77 0.84
CA THR A 68 22.73 -29.84 1.21
C THR A 68 23.46 -31.11 1.65
N ALA A 69 22.73 -32.07 2.21
CA ALA A 69 23.29 -33.36 2.62
C ALA A 69 23.89 -34.16 1.44
N GLU A 70 23.40 -33.90 0.22
CA GLU A 70 23.86 -34.49 -1.04
C GLU A 70 25.08 -33.74 -1.63
N GLY A 71 25.55 -32.68 -0.97
CA GLY A 71 26.69 -31.88 -1.41
C GLY A 71 26.36 -30.78 -2.43
N LEU A 72 25.08 -30.45 -2.64
CA LEU A 72 24.67 -29.40 -3.57
C LEU A 72 24.68 -28.03 -2.88
N GLU A 73 25.17 -27.00 -3.56
CA GLU A 73 25.07 -25.62 -3.08
C GLU A 73 23.77 -24.98 -3.55
N VAL A 74 22.96 -24.49 -2.60
CA VAL A 74 21.66 -23.84 -2.87
C VAL A 74 21.51 -22.57 -2.08
N VAL A 75 20.77 -21.60 -2.63
CA VAL A 75 20.33 -20.40 -1.88
C VAL A 75 18.90 -20.66 -1.38
N PRO A 76 18.64 -20.77 -0.07
CA PRO A 76 17.34 -21.16 0.46
C PRO A 76 16.18 -20.30 -0.05
N LEU A 77 16.36 -18.97 -0.09
CA LEU A 77 15.34 -18.05 -0.59
C LEU A 77 14.95 -18.34 -2.05
N LYS A 78 15.90 -18.78 -2.89
CA LYS A 78 15.62 -19.14 -4.28
C LYS A 78 14.78 -20.42 -4.37
N VAL A 79 14.97 -21.37 -3.46
CA VAL A 79 14.16 -22.58 -3.38
C VAL A 79 12.73 -22.24 -2.97
N VAL A 80 12.55 -21.40 -1.93
CA VAL A 80 11.23 -20.92 -1.53
C VAL A 80 10.52 -20.23 -2.69
N LYS A 81 11.21 -19.32 -3.38
CA LYS A 81 10.66 -18.64 -4.56
C LYS A 81 10.25 -19.60 -5.67
N ALA A 82 11.00 -20.68 -5.89
CA ALA A 82 10.72 -21.66 -6.94
C ALA A 82 9.47 -22.52 -6.64
N VAL A 83 9.08 -22.66 -5.37
CA VAL A 83 7.90 -23.46 -4.98
C VAL A 83 6.64 -22.61 -4.73
N LEU A 84 6.80 -21.29 -4.61
CA LEU A 84 5.65 -20.40 -4.52
C LEU A 84 4.86 -20.41 -5.83
N PRO A 85 3.52 -20.39 -5.77
CA PRO A 85 2.69 -20.29 -6.96
C PRO A 85 2.97 -18.97 -7.70
N ASP A 86 2.72 -18.96 -9.01
CA ASP A 86 2.73 -17.72 -9.78
C ASP A 86 1.70 -16.74 -9.16
N PRO A 87 2.11 -15.54 -8.74
CA PRO A 87 1.19 -14.56 -8.15
C PRO A 87 -0.04 -14.27 -9.02
N SER A 88 0.11 -14.29 -10.35
CA SER A 88 -1.01 -14.06 -11.27
C SER A 88 -2.05 -15.18 -11.21
N SER A 89 -1.61 -16.43 -11.01
CA SER A 89 -2.50 -17.59 -10.88
C SER A 89 -3.35 -17.59 -9.60
N LEU A 90 -3.01 -16.74 -8.62
CA LEU A 90 -3.75 -16.61 -7.38
C LEU A 90 -4.91 -15.61 -7.49
N ALA A 91 -4.84 -14.66 -8.42
CA ALA A 91 -5.81 -13.58 -8.54
C ALA A 91 -7.29 -14.05 -8.64
N PRO A 92 -7.64 -15.13 -9.37
CA PRO A 92 -9.03 -15.59 -9.46
C PRO A 92 -9.63 -16.07 -8.13
N GLY A 93 -8.78 -16.40 -7.14
CA GLY A 93 -9.21 -16.87 -5.81
C GLY A 93 -9.15 -15.81 -4.72
N TYR A 94 -8.73 -14.58 -5.05
CA TYR A 94 -8.66 -13.50 -4.07
C TYR A 94 -10.04 -12.94 -3.82
N THR A 95 -10.40 -12.82 -2.54
CA THR A 95 -11.67 -12.23 -2.09
C THR A 95 -11.39 -11.15 -1.05
N GLY A 96 -12.38 -10.30 -0.81
CA GLY A 96 -12.27 -9.20 0.12
C GLY A 96 -11.76 -7.92 -0.54
N LYS A 97 -11.45 -6.94 0.31
CA LYS A 97 -11.18 -5.57 -0.12
C LYS A 97 -9.89 -5.05 0.53
N THR A 98 -9.22 -4.14 -0.15
CA THR A 98 -8.14 -3.33 0.41
C THR A 98 -8.70 -2.03 0.97
N CYS A 99 -8.05 -1.48 1.99
CA CYS A 99 -8.29 -0.12 2.48
C CYS A 99 -6.92 0.53 2.71
N ILE A 100 -6.58 1.51 1.90
CA ILE A 100 -5.29 2.20 1.95
C ILE A 100 -5.58 3.69 2.14
N GLY A 101 -4.92 4.33 3.10
CA GLY A 101 -5.17 5.74 3.38
C GLY A 101 -4.27 6.35 4.42
N ASP A 102 -4.42 7.67 4.56
CA ASP A 102 -3.65 8.52 5.44
C ASP A 102 -4.51 9.04 6.59
N LEU A 103 -4.07 8.78 7.82
CA LEU A 103 -4.62 9.43 9.02
C LEU A 103 -3.81 10.69 9.33
N VAL A 104 -4.37 11.85 8.98
CA VAL A 104 -3.72 13.14 9.13
C VAL A 104 -4.30 13.86 10.34
N LYS A 105 -3.41 14.31 11.24
CA LYS A 105 -3.76 15.11 12.41
C LYS A 105 -3.02 16.44 12.34
N GLY A 106 -3.73 17.54 12.54
CA GLY A 106 -3.15 18.89 12.44
C GLY A 106 -4.08 19.97 12.98
N THR A 107 -3.89 21.20 12.53
CA THR A 107 -4.70 22.36 12.92
C THR A 107 -5.28 23.03 11.68
N LYS A 108 -6.58 23.34 11.70
CA LYS A 108 -7.26 24.13 10.67
C LYS A 108 -8.14 25.17 11.35
N ASP A 109 -8.09 26.41 10.89
CA ASP A 109 -8.84 27.54 11.47
C ASP A 109 -8.62 27.70 12.99
N GLY A 110 -7.39 27.42 13.44
CA GLY A 110 -7.00 27.49 14.85
C GLY A 110 -7.50 26.34 15.73
N GLN A 111 -8.19 25.34 15.16
CA GLN A 111 -8.70 24.18 15.89
C GLN A 111 -8.00 22.88 15.48
N PRO A 112 -7.73 21.96 16.43
CA PRO A 112 -7.26 20.62 16.10
C PRO A 112 -8.25 19.89 15.17
N ARG A 113 -7.71 19.24 14.14
CA ARG A 113 -8.47 18.43 13.18
C ARG A 113 -7.79 17.08 12.98
N GLU A 114 -8.61 16.09 12.69
CA GLU A 114 -8.19 14.75 12.30
C GLU A 114 -9.04 14.31 11.11
N VAL A 115 -8.38 13.84 10.06
CA VAL A 115 -9.02 13.36 8.84
C VAL A 115 -8.38 12.04 8.42
N PHE A 116 -9.19 11.12 7.94
CA PHE A 116 -8.74 9.89 7.29
C PHE A 116 -9.13 9.94 5.82
N ILE A 117 -8.14 10.03 4.93
CA ILE A 117 -8.32 10.07 3.47
C ILE A 117 -7.89 8.73 2.93
N TYR A 118 -8.75 8.02 2.20
CA TYR A 118 -8.49 6.63 1.85
C TYR A 118 -9.19 6.21 0.56
N ASN A 119 -8.73 5.10 -0.03
CA ASN A 119 -9.42 4.39 -1.10
C ASN A 119 -9.72 2.95 -0.68
N VAL A 120 -10.70 2.34 -1.35
CA VAL A 120 -11.03 0.92 -1.21
C VAL A 120 -10.99 0.29 -2.60
N ALA A 121 -10.35 -0.87 -2.74
CA ALA A 121 -10.40 -1.67 -3.96
C ALA A 121 -10.88 -3.09 -3.62
N ASP A 122 -11.79 -3.62 -4.44
CA ASP A 122 -12.25 -5.00 -4.32
C ASP A 122 -11.40 -5.93 -5.20
N HIS A 123 -11.03 -7.09 -4.69
CA HIS A 123 -10.22 -8.04 -5.44
C HIS A 123 -10.96 -8.64 -6.64
N GLU A 124 -12.26 -8.92 -6.51
CA GLU A 124 -13.09 -9.50 -7.56
C GLU A 124 -13.37 -8.47 -8.67
N ASP A 125 -13.69 -7.21 -8.30
CA ASP A 125 -13.89 -6.14 -9.27
C ASP A 125 -12.61 -5.85 -10.06
N ALA A 126 -11.46 -5.75 -9.37
CA ALA A 126 -10.16 -5.55 -10.01
C ALA A 126 -9.80 -6.70 -10.96
N TYR A 127 -10.10 -7.95 -10.57
CA TYR A 127 -9.85 -9.12 -11.40
C TYR A 127 -10.75 -9.12 -12.64
N ALA A 128 -12.04 -8.80 -12.48
CA ALA A 128 -12.98 -8.72 -13.60
C ALA A 128 -12.59 -7.65 -14.64
N GLU A 129 -11.95 -6.55 -14.23
CA GLU A 129 -11.51 -5.49 -15.13
C GLU A 129 -10.13 -5.76 -15.76
N THR A 130 -9.17 -6.27 -14.96
CA THR A 130 -7.74 -6.24 -15.32
C THR A 130 -7.04 -7.60 -15.23
N ASP A 131 -7.77 -8.68 -14.99
CA ASP A 131 -7.24 -10.02 -14.69
C ASP A 131 -6.23 -10.01 -13.53
N SER A 132 -6.30 -9.00 -12.66
CA SER A 132 -5.35 -8.76 -11.57
C SER A 132 -6.07 -8.43 -10.26
N GLN A 133 -5.50 -8.86 -9.15
CA GLN A 133 -6.06 -8.60 -7.84
C GLN A 133 -5.86 -7.14 -7.37
N GLY A 134 -6.70 -6.70 -6.43
CA GLY A 134 -6.75 -5.34 -5.88
C GLY A 134 -5.42 -4.66 -5.50
N ILE A 135 -4.40 -5.36 -5.02
CA ILE A 135 -3.07 -4.80 -4.71
C ILE A 135 -2.37 -4.34 -6.00
N SER A 136 -2.37 -5.18 -7.04
CA SER A 136 -1.78 -4.83 -8.35
C SER A 136 -2.57 -3.71 -9.01
N TYR A 137 -3.89 -3.72 -8.86
CA TYR A 137 -4.76 -2.65 -9.32
C TYR A 137 -4.42 -1.31 -8.66
N THR A 138 -4.33 -1.27 -7.31
CA THR A 138 -3.95 -0.06 -6.56
C THR A 138 -2.52 0.41 -6.82
N ALA A 139 -1.62 -0.48 -7.25
CA ALA A 139 -0.25 -0.11 -7.63
C ALA A 139 -0.14 0.31 -9.11
N GLY A 140 -1.02 -0.20 -9.98
CA GLY A 140 -0.95 0.00 -11.43
C GLY A 140 -1.71 1.23 -11.93
N VAL A 141 -2.88 1.52 -11.37
CA VAL A 141 -3.71 2.66 -11.78
C VAL A 141 -3.02 4.02 -11.51
N PRO A 142 -2.41 4.27 -10.33
CA PRO A 142 -1.83 5.59 -10.05
C PRO A 142 -0.66 5.99 -10.96
N PRO A 143 0.30 5.12 -11.32
CA PRO A 143 1.31 5.44 -12.31
C PRO A 143 0.74 5.79 -13.70
N VAL A 144 -0.36 5.15 -14.12
CA VAL A 144 -1.03 5.48 -15.38
C VAL A 144 -1.69 6.86 -15.29
N ALA A 145 -2.37 7.17 -14.18
CA ALA A 145 -2.94 8.50 -13.94
C ALA A 145 -1.86 9.59 -13.95
N ALA A 146 -0.72 9.35 -13.28
CA ALA A 146 0.42 10.26 -13.28
C ALA A 146 0.98 10.47 -14.69
N ALA A 147 1.14 9.40 -15.47
CA ALA A 147 1.61 9.47 -16.85
C ALA A 147 0.67 10.31 -17.73
N LEU A 148 -0.65 10.21 -17.54
CA LEU A 148 -1.63 11.04 -18.24
C LEU A 148 -1.48 12.53 -17.90
N LEU A 149 -1.27 12.87 -16.62
CA LEU A 149 -1.06 14.27 -16.20
C LEU A 149 0.24 14.85 -16.74
N VAL A 150 1.31 14.07 -16.78
CA VAL A 150 2.57 14.47 -17.42
C VAL A 150 2.36 14.70 -18.92
N ALA A 151 1.70 13.77 -19.61
CA ALA A 151 1.45 13.88 -21.04
C ALA A 151 0.55 15.08 -21.43
N ARG A 152 -0.34 15.52 -20.52
CA ARG A 152 -1.19 16.71 -20.70
C ARG A 152 -0.50 18.03 -20.33
N GLY A 153 0.68 17.96 -19.74
CA GLY A 153 1.44 19.12 -19.26
C GLY A 153 1.05 19.62 -17.87
N GLU A 154 0.04 19.02 -17.22
CA GLU A 154 -0.41 19.40 -15.88
C GLU A 154 0.67 19.09 -14.82
N TRP A 155 1.42 18.00 -15.00
CA TRP A 155 2.54 17.57 -14.16
C TRP A 155 3.90 17.60 -14.89
N ASP A 156 4.00 18.22 -16.07
CA ASP A 156 5.29 18.38 -16.76
C ASP A 156 6.13 19.50 -16.13
N VAL A 157 6.72 19.21 -14.97
CA VAL A 157 7.53 20.16 -14.20
C VAL A 157 9.01 20.21 -14.64
N GLN A 158 9.40 19.44 -15.66
CA GLN A 158 10.76 19.40 -16.24
C GLN A 158 11.90 19.15 -15.22
N ARG A 159 11.57 18.52 -14.09
CA ARG A 159 12.50 18.14 -13.03
C ARG A 159 12.00 16.88 -12.33
N MET A 160 12.87 16.25 -11.55
CA MET A 160 12.43 15.22 -10.61
C MET A 160 11.59 15.86 -9.51
N ALA A 161 10.45 15.25 -9.20
CA ALA A 161 9.53 15.65 -8.14
C ALA A 161 8.91 14.40 -7.52
N ASN A 162 8.64 14.47 -6.22
CA ASN A 162 7.76 13.54 -5.54
C ASN A 162 6.30 14.00 -5.71
N VAL A 163 5.34 13.09 -5.51
CA VAL A 163 3.91 13.34 -5.78
C VAL A 163 3.38 14.50 -4.91
N GLU A 164 3.82 14.59 -3.66
CA GLU A 164 3.43 15.66 -2.73
C GLU A 164 3.94 17.06 -3.11
N GLU A 165 4.84 17.17 -4.08
CA GLU A 165 5.31 18.46 -4.62
C GLU A 165 4.42 18.98 -5.76
N LEU A 166 3.45 18.19 -6.21
CA LEU A 166 2.60 18.47 -7.37
C LEU A 166 1.14 18.72 -6.93
N PRO A 167 0.33 19.44 -7.73
CA PRO A 167 -1.08 19.63 -7.43
C PRO A 167 -1.82 18.29 -7.35
N ALA A 168 -2.46 18.02 -6.21
CA ALA A 168 -3.13 16.75 -5.95
C ALA A 168 -4.49 16.62 -6.66
N GLU A 169 -5.21 17.72 -6.87
CA GLU A 169 -6.58 17.71 -7.36
C GLU A 169 -6.74 17.03 -8.74
N PRO A 170 -5.91 17.32 -9.76
CA PRO A 170 -6.01 16.62 -11.05
C PRO A 170 -5.77 15.11 -10.95
N PHE A 171 -4.88 14.71 -10.04
CA PHE A 171 -4.53 13.30 -9.83
C PHE A 171 -5.66 12.54 -9.17
N LEU A 172 -6.23 13.09 -8.10
CA LEU A 172 -7.37 12.47 -7.42
C LEU A 172 -8.60 12.41 -8.33
N LYS A 173 -8.85 13.43 -9.17
CA LYS A 173 -9.91 13.40 -10.19
C LYS A 173 -9.66 12.31 -11.25
N ALA A 174 -8.41 12.13 -11.68
CA ALA A 174 -8.07 11.07 -12.62
C ALA A 174 -8.27 9.67 -11.99
N LEU A 175 -7.85 9.48 -10.74
CA LEU A 175 -8.05 8.23 -10.02
C LEU A 175 -9.53 7.87 -9.85
N ASP A 176 -10.38 8.86 -9.54
CA ASP A 176 -11.83 8.67 -9.40
C ASP A 176 -12.46 8.11 -10.69
N VAL A 177 -12.08 8.69 -11.83
CA VAL A 177 -12.53 8.21 -13.15
C VAL A 177 -11.95 6.84 -13.51
N MET A 178 -10.74 6.53 -13.04
CA MET A 178 -10.03 5.28 -13.31
C MET A 178 -10.30 4.18 -12.28
N GLY A 179 -11.40 4.28 -11.52
CA GLY A 179 -11.87 3.21 -10.62
C GLY A 179 -11.18 3.15 -9.26
N LEU A 180 -10.47 4.20 -8.84
CA LEU A 180 -9.93 4.37 -7.49
C LEU A 180 -10.49 5.64 -6.82
N PRO A 181 -11.81 5.67 -6.51
CA PRO A 181 -12.44 6.81 -5.87
C PRO A 181 -11.85 7.06 -4.48
N THR A 182 -11.61 8.33 -4.17
CA THR A 182 -11.10 8.75 -2.86
C THR A 182 -12.25 9.06 -1.91
N ARG A 183 -12.10 8.67 -0.65
CA ARG A 183 -13.05 8.95 0.43
C ARG A 183 -12.36 9.74 1.53
N ILE A 184 -13.16 10.50 2.27
CA ILE A 184 -12.74 11.23 3.45
C ILE A 184 -13.66 10.89 4.63
N LYS A 185 -13.05 10.61 5.79
CA LYS A 185 -13.71 10.44 7.07
C LYS A 185 -13.16 11.46 8.05
N ASP A 186 -14.03 12.33 8.53
CA ASP A 186 -13.71 13.40 9.48
C ASP A 186 -14.91 13.60 10.44
N GLU A 187 -14.95 14.75 11.13
CA GLU A 187 -16.06 15.18 12.00
C GLU A 187 -17.45 15.22 11.33
N HIS A 188 -17.51 15.33 10.01
CA HIS A 188 -18.74 15.32 9.23
C HIS A 188 -19.12 13.92 8.73
N GLY A 189 -18.39 12.89 9.17
CA GLY A 189 -18.62 11.49 8.81
C GLY A 189 -17.85 11.05 7.58
N ASP A 190 -18.19 9.86 7.10
CA ASP A 190 -17.52 9.17 5.99
C ASP A 190 -18.25 9.41 4.67
N ARG A 191 -17.57 10.01 3.69
CA ARG A 191 -18.16 10.42 2.40
C ARG A 191 -17.12 10.36 1.26
N PRO A 192 -17.57 10.32 0.00
CA PRO A 192 -16.68 10.57 -1.14
C PRO A 192 -15.97 11.92 -0.98
N LEU A 193 -14.71 11.99 -1.40
CA LEU A 193 -13.97 13.25 -1.45
C LEU A 193 -14.45 14.06 -2.66
N GLU A 194 -15.17 15.15 -2.41
CA GLU A 194 -15.61 16.09 -3.46
C GLU A 194 -14.49 17.11 -3.73
N LEU A 195 -14.06 17.21 -5.00
CA LEU A 195 -12.94 18.04 -5.46
C LEU A 195 -13.36 19.04 -6.54
#